data_AF-A0A2D4GBF3-F1
#
_entry.id   AF-A0A2D4GBF3-F1
#
_cell.length_a   1.000
_cell.length_b   1.000
_cell.length_c   1.000
_cell.angle_alpha   90.00
_cell.angle_beta   90.00
_cell.angle_gamma   90.00
#
_symmetry.space_group_name_H-M   'P 1'
#
loop_
_entity.id
_entity.type
_entity.pdbx_description
1 polymer ?
#
loop_
_entity_poly.entity_id
_entity_poly.type
_entity_poly.pdbx_seq_one_letter_code
_entity_poly.pdbx_strand_id
1 'polypeptide(L)'
;VYQSFLQSREAERQANASTLAVPSPVSQSAASRRRTEHLMTSRREAFNRQNAANRRGLVDLSTRTRGLSLDLINEKVCGAQGDTPCAIDSCGGAGCYDEDGRRHCGGLHCNGAVATADNALNRARHVEEELHNAVSEVESLLHQVSNAKARAAEARQRAQAALDHANATKARLEHSNKELRDLIQQVKEFLNLEGADPDSIALVASRVLELSIPASPVQI
;
A
#
# COMPACT_ATOMS: atom_id res chain seq x y z
N VAL A 1 -72.99 -27.41 85.73
CA VAL A 1 -71.84 -27.24 86.66
C VAL A 1 -71.01 -28.51 86.78
N TYR A 2 -71.58 -29.68 87.11
CA TYR A 2 -70.81 -30.93 87.30
C TYR A 2 -70.06 -31.45 86.04
N GLN A 3 -70.70 -31.42 84.86
CA GLN A 3 -70.07 -31.85 83.60
C GLN A 3 -68.86 -30.99 83.22
N SER A 4 -68.98 -29.67 83.33
CA SER A 4 -67.88 -28.73 83.07
C SER A 4 -66.71 -28.91 84.04
N PHE A 5 -66.99 -29.26 85.30
CA PHE A 5 -65.96 -29.59 86.29
C PHE A 5 -65.19 -30.87 85.90
N LEU A 6 -65.88 -31.92 85.45
CA LEU A 6 -65.23 -33.16 85.00
C LEU A 6 -64.37 -32.95 83.75
N GLN A 7 -64.87 -32.18 82.77
CA GLN A 7 -64.11 -31.80 81.57
C GLN A 7 -62.86 -30.99 81.92
N SER A 8 -62.98 -30.01 82.82
CA SER A 8 -61.84 -29.21 83.27
C SER A 8 -60.77 -30.08 83.97
N ARG A 9 -61.19 -31.04 84.80
CA ARG A 9 -60.27 -31.95 85.49
C ARG A 9 -59.58 -32.92 84.53
N GLU A 10 -60.26 -33.36 83.49
CA GLU A 10 -59.67 -34.21 82.45
C GLU A 10 -58.69 -33.42 81.58
N ALA A 11 -59.04 -32.19 81.18
CA ALA A 11 -58.13 -31.30 80.47
C ALA A 11 -56.87 -30.96 81.30
N GLU A 12 -57.02 -30.75 82.61
CA GLU A 12 -55.89 -30.57 83.53
C GLU A 12 -55.00 -31.82 83.56
N ARG A 13 -55.56 -33.02 83.64
CA ARG A 13 -54.78 -34.27 83.60
C ARG A 13 -54.03 -34.43 82.29
N GLN A 14 -54.66 -34.13 81.16
CA GLN A 14 -54.03 -34.20 79.83
C GLN A 14 -52.92 -33.15 79.67
N ALA A 15 -53.14 -31.93 80.17
CA ALA A 15 -52.15 -30.88 80.21
C ALA A 15 -50.96 -31.27 81.10
N ASN A 16 -51.22 -31.82 82.29
CA ASN A 16 -50.18 -32.29 83.21
C ASN A 16 -49.41 -33.49 82.64
N ALA A 17 -50.08 -34.43 81.96
CA ALA A 17 -49.41 -35.52 81.25
C ALA A 17 -48.53 -35.00 80.10
N SER A 18 -48.92 -33.90 79.47
CA SER A 18 -48.17 -33.31 78.34
C SER A 18 -47.03 -32.38 78.76
N THR A 19 -47.06 -31.86 79.99
CA THR A 19 -46.11 -30.82 80.46
C THR A 19 -45.27 -31.24 81.67
N LEU A 20 -45.85 -32.00 82.62
CA LEU A 20 -45.22 -32.34 83.90
C LEU A 20 -44.76 -33.80 84.00
N ALA A 21 -45.40 -34.73 83.26
CA ALA A 21 -44.98 -36.13 83.27
C ALA A 21 -43.59 -36.33 82.62
N VAL A 22 -42.89 -37.39 83.01
CA VAL A 22 -41.61 -37.80 82.40
C VAL A 22 -41.73 -39.28 81.99
N PRO A 23 -41.72 -39.61 80.69
CA PRO A 23 -41.57 -38.71 79.54
C PRO A 23 -42.90 -38.04 79.13
N SER A 24 -42.84 -36.72 78.89
CA SER A 24 -43.86 -35.89 78.20
C SER A 24 -43.28 -35.20 76.96
N PRO A 25 -44.11 -34.70 76.03
CA PRO A 25 -43.67 -33.87 74.91
C PRO A 25 -42.75 -32.71 75.32
N VAL A 26 -43.03 -32.03 76.44
CA VAL A 26 -42.16 -30.95 76.95
C VAL A 26 -40.81 -31.48 77.42
N SER A 27 -40.78 -32.59 78.17
CA SER A 27 -39.52 -33.20 78.63
C SER A 27 -38.65 -33.71 77.46
N GLN A 28 -39.28 -34.26 76.40
CA GLN A 28 -38.59 -34.71 75.19
C GLN A 28 -38.03 -33.53 74.38
N SER A 29 -38.81 -32.45 74.25
CA SER A 29 -38.34 -31.20 73.62
C SER A 29 -37.13 -30.63 74.35
N ALA A 30 -37.16 -30.60 75.69
CA ALA A 30 -36.04 -30.15 76.50
C ALA A 30 -34.79 -31.01 76.33
N ALA A 31 -34.93 -32.35 76.29
CA ALA A 31 -33.82 -33.26 76.03
C ALA A 31 -33.23 -33.08 74.62
N SER A 32 -34.07 -32.90 73.61
CA SER A 32 -33.65 -32.66 72.22
C SER A 32 -32.89 -31.34 72.05
N ARG A 33 -33.38 -30.25 72.69
CA ARG A 33 -32.68 -28.96 72.72
C ARG A 33 -31.30 -29.09 73.35
N ARG A 34 -31.19 -29.68 74.55
CA ARG A 34 -29.90 -29.89 75.23
C ARG A 34 -28.92 -30.69 74.37
N ARG A 35 -29.40 -31.76 73.71
CA ARG A 35 -28.57 -32.55 72.80
C ARG A 35 -28.06 -31.73 71.61
N THR A 36 -28.93 -30.90 71.04
CA THR A 36 -28.58 -30.02 69.92
C THR A 36 -27.60 -28.94 70.34
N GLU A 37 -27.80 -28.29 71.49
CA GLU A 37 -26.89 -27.29 72.07
C GLU A 37 -25.51 -27.86 72.35
N HIS A 38 -25.44 -29.08 72.90
CA HIS A 38 -24.17 -29.79 73.09
C HIS A 38 -23.48 -30.12 71.76
N LEU A 39 -24.22 -30.55 70.74
CA LEU A 39 -23.66 -30.82 69.42
C LEU A 39 -23.14 -29.53 68.75
N MET A 40 -23.90 -28.44 68.84
CA MET A 40 -23.50 -27.14 68.31
C MET A 40 -22.25 -26.63 69.01
N THR A 41 -22.21 -26.73 70.35
CA THR A 41 -21.06 -26.30 71.14
C THR A 41 -19.82 -27.14 70.85
N SER A 42 -19.95 -28.47 70.77
CA SER A 42 -18.81 -29.36 70.47
C SER A 42 -18.26 -29.19 69.04
N ARG A 43 -19.10 -28.82 68.07
CA ARG A 43 -18.67 -28.58 66.67
C ARG A 43 -18.29 -27.12 66.38
N ARG A 44 -18.61 -26.18 67.27
CA ARG A 44 -18.47 -24.73 67.04
C ARG A 44 -17.06 -24.34 66.61
N GLU A 45 -16.04 -24.83 67.32
CA GLU A 45 -14.64 -24.52 66.99
C GLU A 45 -14.23 -25.09 65.64
N ALA A 46 -14.57 -26.36 65.37
CA ALA A 46 -14.23 -27.01 64.10
C ALA A 46 -14.88 -26.27 62.92
N PHE A 47 -16.16 -25.91 63.05
CA PHE A 47 -16.87 -25.11 62.05
C PHE A 47 -16.21 -23.74 61.85
N ASN A 48 -15.91 -23.02 62.94
CA ASN A 48 -15.27 -21.72 62.87
C ASN A 48 -13.88 -21.78 62.22
N ARG A 49 -13.07 -22.79 62.57
CA ARG A 49 -11.76 -23.04 61.95
C ARG A 49 -11.90 -23.30 60.45
N GLN A 50 -12.83 -24.17 60.04
CA GLN A 50 -13.06 -24.46 58.63
C GLN A 50 -13.55 -23.24 57.86
N ASN A 51 -14.51 -22.49 58.41
CA ASN A 51 -15.03 -21.28 57.78
C ASN A 51 -13.94 -20.21 57.63
N ALA A 52 -13.08 -20.04 58.64
CA ALA A 52 -11.92 -19.13 58.56
C ALA A 52 -10.91 -19.59 57.50
N ALA A 53 -10.61 -20.90 57.42
CA ALA A 53 -9.73 -21.45 56.40
C ALA A 53 -10.31 -21.26 54.99
N ASN A 54 -11.60 -21.53 54.79
CA ASN A 54 -12.30 -21.32 53.52
C ASN A 54 -12.26 -19.84 53.10
N ARG A 55 -12.53 -18.91 54.03
CA ARG A 55 -12.45 -17.47 53.75
C ARG A 55 -11.05 -17.04 53.32
N ARG A 56 -10.01 -17.54 54.00
CA ARG A 56 -8.61 -17.29 53.60
C ARG A 56 -8.32 -17.85 52.22
N GLY A 57 -8.76 -19.08 51.94
CA GLY A 57 -8.61 -19.72 50.63
C GLY A 57 -9.30 -18.93 49.51
N LEU A 58 -10.50 -18.40 49.76
CA LEU A 58 -11.21 -17.56 48.79
C LEU A 58 -10.49 -16.24 48.51
N VAL A 59 -9.91 -15.61 49.54
CA VAL A 59 -9.12 -14.38 49.36
C VAL A 59 -7.82 -14.65 48.59
N ASP A 60 -7.10 -15.72 48.93
CA ASP A 60 -5.90 -16.14 48.19
C ASP A 60 -6.24 -16.44 46.72
N LEU A 61 -7.30 -17.23 46.48
CA LEU A 61 -7.76 -17.54 45.13
C LEU A 61 -8.14 -16.28 44.34
N SER A 62 -8.92 -15.37 44.94
CA SER A 62 -9.29 -14.11 44.30
C SER A 62 -8.07 -13.26 43.93
N THR A 63 -7.05 -13.22 44.80
CA THR A 63 -5.81 -12.49 44.56
C THR A 63 -5.01 -13.11 43.42
N ARG A 64 -4.90 -14.44 43.39
CA ARG A 64 -4.24 -15.16 42.29
C ARG A 64 -4.96 -14.96 40.97
N THR A 65 -6.29 -15.04 40.95
CA THR A 65 -7.08 -14.83 39.73
C THR A 65 -6.92 -13.41 39.20
N ARG A 66 -6.87 -12.39 40.06
CA ARG A 66 -6.57 -11.01 39.63
C ARG A 66 -5.17 -10.88 39.04
N GLY A 67 -4.19 -11.61 39.56
CA GLY A 67 -2.85 -11.69 38.99
C GLY A 67 -2.78 -12.36 37.61
N LEU A 68 -3.83 -13.05 37.19
CA LEU A 68 -3.96 -13.66 35.86
C LEU A 68 -4.74 -12.76 34.88
N SER A 69 -5.02 -11.50 35.23
CA SER A 69 -5.70 -10.56 34.33
C SER A 69 -4.92 -10.40 33.02
N LEU A 70 -5.66 -10.49 31.91
CA LEU A 70 -5.13 -10.28 30.56
C LEU A 70 -5.39 -8.86 30.05
N ASP A 71 -5.99 -7.98 30.85
CA ASP A 71 -6.49 -6.67 30.43
C ASP A 71 -5.38 -5.84 29.77
N LEU A 72 -4.21 -5.78 30.40
CA LEU A 72 -3.07 -5.04 29.88
C LEU A 72 -2.56 -5.63 28.55
N ILE A 73 -2.51 -6.96 28.44
CA ILE A 73 -2.10 -7.63 27.21
C ILE A 73 -3.15 -7.38 26.12
N ASN A 74 -4.43 -7.45 26.47
CA ASN A 74 -5.55 -7.23 25.56
C ASN A 74 -5.54 -5.80 25.00
N GLU A 75 -5.27 -4.81 25.85
CA GLU A 75 -5.11 -3.41 25.44
C GLU A 75 -3.92 -3.24 24.51
N LYS A 76 -2.77 -3.86 24.80
CA LYS A 76 -1.58 -3.76 23.93
C LYS A 76 -1.73 -4.51 22.62
N VAL A 77 -2.43 -5.64 22.59
CA VAL A 77 -2.51 -6.51 21.41
C VAL A 77 -3.73 -6.18 20.56
N CYS A 78 -4.92 -6.13 21.16
CA CYS A 78 -6.17 -5.89 20.45
C CYS A 78 -6.58 -4.41 20.46
N GLY A 79 -6.21 -3.65 21.50
CA GLY A 79 -6.59 -2.23 21.64
C GLY A 79 -7.85 -1.98 22.46
N ALA A 80 -8.41 -3.03 23.05
CA ALA A 80 -9.58 -2.99 23.92
C ALA A 80 -9.22 -2.49 25.32
N GLN A 81 -10.09 -1.67 25.94
CA GLN A 81 -9.80 -1.10 27.26
C GLN A 81 -10.30 -2.01 28.39
N GLY A 82 -9.38 -2.52 29.21
CA GLY A 82 -9.73 -3.28 30.41
C GLY A 82 -10.44 -4.61 30.11
N ASP A 83 -11.41 -4.94 30.97
CA ASP A 83 -12.23 -6.15 30.91
C ASP A 83 -13.60 -5.88 30.26
N THR A 84 -13.61 -5.10 29.17
CA THR A 84 -14.85 -4.75 28.47
C THR A 84 -15.42 -6.00 27.79
N PRO A 85 -16.72 -6.32 27.96
CA PRO A 85 -17.34 -7.47 27.32
C PRO A 85 -17.27 -7.39 25.79
N CYS A 86 -17.03 -8.54 25.15
CA CYS A 86 -16.92 -8.66 23.69
C CYS A 86 -18.15 -8.12 22.93
N ALA A 87 -19.33 -8.12 23.54
CA ALA A 87 -20.56 -7.60 22.93
C ALA A 87 -20.58 -6.07 22.78
N ILE A 88 -19.68 -5.37 23.49
CA ILE A 88 -19.62 -3.90 23.54
C ILE A 88 -18.29 -3.39 22.97
N ASP A 89 -17.20 -4.12 23.20
CA ASP A 89 -15.87 -3.71 22.74
C ASP A 89 -15.70 -3.88 21.23
N SER A 90 -15.41 -2.79 20.52
CA SER A 90 -15.21 -2.81 19.07
C SER A 90 -13.88 -3.47 18.65
N CYS A 91 -12.89 -3.51 19.54
CA CYS A 91 -11.56 -4.06 19.31
C CYS A 91 -11.42 -5.51 19.81
N GLY A 92 -12.40 -6.04 20.54
CA GLY A 92 -12.46 -7.44 20.94
C GLY A 92 -11.41 -7.86 21.97
N GLY A 93 -10.90 -9.09 21.84
CA GLY A 93 -9.94 -9.62 22.78
C GLY A 93 -9.67 -11.12 22.74
N ALA A 94 -8.82 -11.60 23.66
CA ALA A 94 -8.35 -12.99 23.70
C ALA A 94 -9.48 -14.05 23.77
N GLY A 95 -10.66 -13.67 24.25
CA GLY A 95 -11.86 -14.51 24.32
C GLY A 95 -12.97 -14.13 23.34
N CYS A 96 -12.79 -13.09 22.53
CA CYS A 96 -13.84 -12.55 21.69
C CYS A 96 -13.88 -13.23 20.33
N TYR A 97 -15.09 -13.35 19.82
CA TYR A 97 -15.38 -13.90 18.51
C TYR A 97 -16.34 -12.98 17.76
N ASP A 98 -16.19 -12.92 16.44
CA ASP A 98 -17.13 -12.24 15.56
C ASP A 98 -18.37 -13.10 15.31
N GLU A 99 -19.35 -12.55 14.58
CA GLU A 99 -20.60 -13.24 14.21
C GLU A 99 -20.36 -14.49 13.35
N ASP A 100 -19.20 -14.59 12.69
CA ASP A 100 -18.78 -15.75 11.89
C ASP A 100 -18.07 -16.81 12.75
N GLY A 101 -17.92 -16.59 14.06
CA GLY A 101 -17.25 -17.50 14.98
C GLY A 101 -15.71 -17.49 14.88
N ARG A 102 -15.12 -16.48 14.23
CA ARG A 102 -13.66 -16.28 14.17
C ARG A 102 -13.21 -15.41 15.32
N ARG A 103 -11.94 -15.52 15.70
CA ARG A 103 -11.34 -14.69 16.77
C ARG A 103 -11.41 -13.21 16.37
N HIS A 104 -11.97 -12.38 17.25
CA HIS A 104 -12.03 -10.93 17.07
C HIS A 104 -11.03 -10.22 17.98
N CYS A 105 -10.06 -9.54 17.37
CA CYS A 105 -9.01 -8.79 18.06
C CYS A 105 -8.46 -7.73 17.11
N GLY A 106 -8.56 -6.46 17.48
CA GLY A 106 -8.21 -5.33 16.62
C GLY A 106 -9.35 -4.91 15.70
N GLY A 107 -8.99 -4.32 14.57
CA GLY A 107 -9.93 -3.72 13.63
C GLY A 107 -9.70 -2.21 13.43
N LEU A 108 -10.62 -1.59 12.71
CA LEU A 108 -10.54 -0.17 12.39
C LEU A 108 -10.70 0.68 13.67
N HIS A 109 -9.83 1.68 13.84
CA HIS A 109 -9.72 2.55 15.03
C HIS A 109 -9.16 1.91 16.30
N CYS A 110 -8.72 0.65 16.24
CA CYS A 110 -8.02 0.02 17.35
C CYS A 110 -6.53 0.39 17.34
N ASN A 111 -5.96 0.64 18.52
CA ASN A 111 -4.56 1.04 18.68
C ASN A 111 -3.66 -0.11 19.17
N GLY A 112 -4.16 -1.35 19.13
CA GLY A 112 -3.41 -2.54 19.48
C GLY A 112 -2.39 -2.95 18.41
N ALA A 113 -1.49 -3.86 18.78
CA ALA A 113 -0.48 -4.43 17.90
C ALA A 113 -1.08 -5.08 16.64
N VAL A 114 -2.22 -5.77 16.76
CA VAL A 114 -2.89 -6.43 15.61
C VAL A 114 -3.32 -5.39 14.57
N ALA A 115 -4.08 -4.38 14.99
CA ALA A 115 -4.52 -3.31 14.11
C ALA A 115 -3.34 -2.52 13.51
N THR A 116 -2.26 -2.34 14.27
CA THR A 116 -1.04 -1.69 13.76
C THR A 116 -0.38 -2.53 12.67
N ALA A 117 -0.24 -3.84 12.88
CA ALA A 117 0.35 -4.76 11.92
C ALA A 117 -0.48 -4.86 10.63
N ASP A 118 -1.81 -4.95 10.74
CA ASP A 118 -2.71 -5.00 9.58
C ASP A 118 -2.65 -3.71 8.76
N ASN A 119 -2.63 -2.55 9.43
CA ASN A 119 -2.48 -1.26 8.76
C ASN A 119 -1.13 -1.14 8.03
N ALA A 120 -0.05 -1.61 8.66
CA ALA A 120 1.27 -1.62 8.05
C ALA A 120 1.31 -2.54 6.82
N LEU A 121 0.72 -3.74 6.92
CA LEU A 121 0.64 -4.69 5.80
C LEU A 121 -0.17 -4.13 4.63
N ASN A 122 -1.33 -3.52 4.90
CA ASN A 122 -2.16 -2.92 3.86
C ASN A 122 -1.44 -1.76 3.16
N ARG A 123 -0.73 -0.92 3.91
CA ARG A 123 0.10 0.15 3.33
C ARG A 123 1.25 -0.42 2.49
N ALA A 124 1.92 -1.47 2.96
CA ALA A 124 3.00 -2.11 2.21
C ALA A 124 2.50 -2.68 0.87
N ARG A 125 1.36 -3.36 0.87
CA ARG A 125 0.71 -3.87 -0.36
C ARG A 125 0.33 -2.76 -1.33
N HIS A 126 -0.24 -1.67 -0.82
CA HIS A 126 -0.58 -0.53 -1.67
C HIS A 126 0.67 0.09 -2.30
N VAL A 127 1.75 0.28 -1.53
CA VAL A 127 3.03 0.78 -2.05
C VAL A 127 3.65 -0.19 -3.07
N GLU A 128 3.52 -1.50 -2.87
CA GLU A 128 3.99 -2.51 -3.81
C GLU A 128 3.26 -2.40 -5.16
N GLU A 129 1.95 -2.21 -5.16
CA GLU A 129 1.14 -2.02 -6.37
C GLU A 129 1.52 -0.71 -7.10
N GLU A 130 1.63 0.40 -6.37
CA GLU A 130 2.07 1.69 -6.93
C GLU A 130 3.48 1.60 -7.52
N LEU A 131 4.40 0.89 -6.85
CA LEU A 131 5.76 0.69 -7.35
C LEU A 131 5.74 -0.14 -8.64
N HIS A 132 4.92 -1.19 -8.72
CA HIS A 132 4.79 -2.00 -9.93
C HIS A 132 4.30 -1.16 -11.12
N ASN A 133 3.30 -0.30 -10.89
CA ASN A 133 2.80 0.64 -11.89
C ASN A 133 3.86 1.64 -12.34
N ALA A 134 4.61 2.22 -11.40
CA ALA A 134 5.70 3.15 -11.69
C ALA A 134 6.82 2.50 -12.51
N VAL A 135 7.19 1.26 -12.21
CA VAL A 135 8.19 0.51 -12.99
C VAL A 135 7.71 0.30 -14.44
N SER A 136 6.46 -0.10 -14.63
CA SER A 136 5.86 -0.26 -15.98
C SER A 136 5.85 1.05 -16.77
N GLU A 137 5.54 2.17 -16.12
CA GLU A 137 5.59 3.49 -16.75
C GLU A 137 7.02 3.88 -17.16
N VAL A 138 8.01 3.62 -16.30
CA VAL A 138 9.42 3.88 -16.61
C VAL A 138 9.90 3.04 -17.80
N GLU A 139 9.51 1.77 -17.89
CA GLU A 139 9.83 0.91 -19.03
C GLU A 139 9.22 1.46 -20.34
N SER A 140 7.97 1.91 -20.30
CA SER A 140 7.31 2.56 -21.44
C SER A 140 8.03 3.84 -21.86
N LEU A 141 8.39 4.70 -20.90
CA LEU A 141 9.13 5.94 -21.15
C LEU A 141 10.51 5.64 -21.76
N LEU A 142 11.22 4.64 -21.27
CA LEU A 142 12.52 4.23 -21.82
C LEU A 142 12.40 3.84 -23.30
N HIS A 143 11.37 3.07 -23.64
CA HIS A 143 11.09 2.70 -25.04
C HIS A 143 10.76 3.92 -25.90
N GLN A 144 9.95 4.86 -25.41
CA GLN A 144 9.63 6.10 -26.13
C GLN A 144 10.87 6.96 -26.36
N VAL A 145 11.73 7.14 -25.34
CA VAL A 145 12.99 7.89 -25.45
C VAL A 145 13.94 7.23 -26.45
N SER A 146 14.05 5.90 -26.44
CA SER A 146 14.87 5.15 -27.40
C SER A 146 14.40 5.40 -28.85
N ASN A 147 13.08 5.32 -29.08
CA ASN A 147 12.49 5.59 -30.38
C ASN A 147 12.68 7.04 -30.83
N ALA A 148 12.52 8.01 -29.93
CA ALA A 148 12.76 9.42 -30.21
C ALA A 148 14.23 9.66 -30.59
N LYS A 149 15.17 9.04 -29.87
CA LYS A 149 16.61 9.09 -30.18
C LYS A 149 16.93 8.52 -31.57
N ALA A 150 16.34 7.37 -31.93
CA ALA A 150 16.52 6.78 -33.25
C ALA A 150 16.02 7.69 -34.37
N ARG A 151 14.81 8.26 -34.22
CA ARG A 151 14.24 9.22 -35.19
C ARG A 151 15.07 10.49 -35.30
N ALA A 152 15.57 11.01 -34.18
CA ALA A 152 16.45 12.18 -34.20
C ALA A 152 17.78 11.90 -34.93
N ALA A 153 18.36 10.71 -34.74
CA ALA A 153 19.57 10.29 -35.45
C ALA A 153 19.32 10.19 -36.96
N GLU A 154 18.19 9.63 -37.38
CA GLU A 154 17.80 9.56 -38.78
C GLU A 154 17.58 10.96 -39.39
N ALA A 155 16.87 11.84 -38.69
CA ALA A 155 16.67 13.22 -39.13
C ALA A 155 18.00 13.96 -39.29
N ARG A 156 18.94 13.78 -38.35
CA ARG A 156 20.30 14.34 -38.45
C ARG A 156 21.03 13.83 -39.69
N GLN A 157 20.96 12.53 -39.97
CA GLN A 157 21.60 11.92 -41.14
C GLN A 157 21.02 12.49 -42.45
N ARG A 158 19.69 12.63 -42.54
CA ARG A 158 19.03 13.24 -43.71
C ARG A 158 19.42 14.70 -43.89
N ALA A 159 19.45 15.48 -42.81
CA ALA A 159 19.89 16.87 -42.85
C ALA A 159 21.35 17.01 -43.31
N GLN A 160 22.24 16.13 -42.85
CA GLN A 160 23.63 16.10 -43.30
C GLN A 160 23.73 15.78 -44.80
N ALA A 161 23.00 14.77 -45.28
CA ALA A 161 22.98 14.42 -46.70
C ALA A 161 22.46 15.57 -47.57
N ALA A 162 21.44 16.29 -47.11
CA ALA A 162 20.92 17.48 -47.81
C ALA A 162 21.96 18.62 -47.86
N LEU A 163 22.68 18.85 -46.76
CA LEU A 163 23.77 19.83 -46.70
C LEU A 163 24.90 19.47 -47.66
N ASP A 164 25.32 18.20 -47.69
CA ASP A 164 26.37 17.71 -48.58
C ASP A 164 25.96 17.89 -50.05
N HIS A 165 24.69 17.58 -50.39
CA HIS A 165 24.15 17.78 -51.74
C HIS A 165 24.08 19.26 -52.14
N ALA A 166 23.67 20.14 -51.23
CA ALA A 166 23.65 21.58 -51.46
C ALA A 166 25.07 22.13 -51.72
N ASN A 167 26.06 21.67 -50.95
CA ASN A 167 27.47 22.04 -51.13
C ASN A 167 28.02 21.57 -52.48
N ALA A 168 27.73 20.33 -52.89
CA ALA A 168 28.12 19.81 -54.20
C ALA A 168 27.47 20.60 -55.35
N THR A 169 26.20 20.95 -55.21
CA THR A 169 25.46 21.77 -56.19
C THR A 169 26.06 23.17 -56.29
N LYS A 170 26.37 23.81 -55.16
CA LYS A 170 27.06 25.10 -55.12
C LYS A 170 28.40 25.04 -55.86
N ALA A 171 29.23 24.04 -55.59
CA ALA A 171 30.53 23.87 -56.24
C ALA A 171 30.39 23.71 -57.78
N ARG A 172 29.39 22.93 -58.22
CA ARG A 172 29.08 22.77 -59.65
C ARG A 172 28.65 24.10 -60.28
N LEU A 173 27.79 24.87 -59.62
CA LEU A 173 27.34 26.18 -60.10
C LEU A 173 28.49 27.18 -60.17
N GLU A 174 29.38 27.21 -59.17
CA GLU A 174 30.57 28.06 -59.17
C GLU A 174 31.50 27.70 -60.33
N HIS A 175 31.70 26.40 -60.61
CA HIS A 175 32.47 25.93 -61.75
C HIS A 175 31.83 26.36 -63.08
N SER A 176 30.55 26.09 -63.30
CA SER A 176 29.85 26.50 -64.53
C SER A 176 29.79 28.02 -64.71
N ASN A 177 29.70 28.79 -63.62
CA ASN A 177 29.78 30.25 -63.68
C ASN A 177 31.16 30.72 -64.14
N LYS A 178 32.23 30.06 -63.66
CA LYS A 178 33.60 30.31 -64.12
C LYS A 178 33.75 29.97 -65.61
N GLU A 179 33.32 28.79 -66.04
CA GLU A 179 33.37 28.39 -67.47
C GLU A 179 32.61 29.38 -68.36
N LEU A 180 31.44 29.85 -67.91
CA LEU A 180 30.67 30.86 -68.64
C LEU A 180 31.41 32.20 -68.73
N ARG A 181 32.03 32.65 -67.65
CA ARG A 181 32.85 33.87 -67.64
C ARG A 181 34.06 33.74 -68.56
N ASP A 182 34.74 32.60 -68.54
CA ASP A 182 35.90 32.31 -69.39
C ASP A 182 35.48 32.28 -70.87
N LEU A 183 34.33 31.69 -71.21
CA LEU A 183 33.78 31.70 -72.57
C LEU A 183 33.44 33.13 -73.03
N ILE A 184 32.77 33.93 -72.19
CA ILE A 184 32.48 35.33 -72.50
C ILE A 184 33.76 36.11 -72.78
N GLN A 185 34.82 35.85 -72.00
CA GLN A 185 36.11 36.48 -72.18
C GLN A 185 36.76 36.07 -73.51
N GLN A 186 36.75 34.79 -73.85
CA GLN A 186 37.24 34.29 -75.15
C GLN A 186 36.49 34.92 -76.34
N VAL A 187 35.16 35.06 -76.24
CA VAL A 187 34.35 35.72 -77.29
C VAL A 187 34.74 37.20 -77.41
N LYS A 188 34.94 37.92 -76.30
CA LYS A 188 35.40 39.31 -76.34
C LYS A 188 36.78 39.44 -76.96
N GLU A 189 37.71 38.56 -76.61
CA GLU A 189 39.06 38.52 -77.18
C GLU A 189 39.03 38.24 -78.68
N PHE A 190 38.20 37.28 -79.12
CA PHE A 190 37.98 36.99 -80.54
C PHE A 190 37.44 38.20 -81.31
N LEU A 191 36.48 38.94 -80.74
CA LEU A 191 35.93 40.14 -81.37
C LEU A 191 36.91 41.33 -81.39
N ASN A 192 37.87 41.37 -80.46
CA ASN A 192 38.89 42.42 -80.37
C ASN A 192 40.20 42.07 -81.12
N LEU A 193 40.35 40.83 -81.61
CA LEU A 193 41.50 40.45 -82.43
C LEU A 193 41.41 41.17 -83.78
N GLU A 194 42.38 42.05 -84.03
CA GLU A 194 42.60 42.80 -85.28
C GLU A 194 42.95 41.88 -86.45
N GLY A 195 41.96 41.11 -86.92
CA GLY A 195 42.04 40.26 -88.12
C GLY A 195 40.76 40.27 -88.97
N ALA A 196 39.70 40.91 -88.47
CA ALA A 196 38.45 41.11 -89.20
C ALA A 196 38.04 42.59 -89.28
N ASP A 197 39.02 43.49 -89.18
CA ASP A 197 38.86 44.86 -89.66
C ASP A 197 38.56 44.80 -91.18
N PRO A 198 37.43 45.39 -91.65
CA PRO A 198 37.08 45.42 -93.06
C PRO A 198 38.20 45.99 -93.93
N ASP A 199 39.00 46.93 -93.42
CA ASP A 199 40.11 47.55 -94.14
C ASP A 199 41.28 46.56 -94.29
N SER A 200 41.58 45.74 -93.28
CA SER A 200 42.57 44.65 -93.32
C SER A 200 42.13 43.52 -94.26
N ILE A 201 40.85 43.14 -94.25
CA ILE A 201 40.28 42.17 -95.21
C ILE A 201 40.36 42.72 -96.63
N ALA A 202 40.01 44.00 -96.82
CA ALA A 202 40.09 44.67 -98.11
C ALA A 202 41.53 44.78 -98.60
N LEU A 203 42.49 45.13 -97.73
CA LEU A 203 43.90 45.22 -98.07
C LEU A 203 44.47 43.89 -98.54
N VAL A 204 44.17 42.79 -97.84
CA VAL A 204 44.58 41.44 -98.24
C VAL A 204 43.90 41.05 -99.55
N ALA A 205 42.60 41.30 -99.72
CA ALA A 205 41.88 41.02 -100.96
C ALA A 205 42.43 41.81 -102.15
N SER A 206 42.77 43.09 -101.96
CA SER A 206 43.45 43.93 -102.95
C SER A 206 44.85 43.41 -103.27
N ARG A 207 45.62 42.96 -102.27
CA ARG A 207 46.95 42.37 -102.48
C ARG A 207 46.89 41.02 -103.21
N VAL A 208 45.84 40.23 -102.99
CA VAL A 208 45.57 38.99 -103.75
C VAL A 208 45.12 39.29 -105.17
N LEU A 209 44.35 40.35 -105.41
CA LEU A 209 44.00 40.81 -106.77
C LEU A 209 45.20 41.34 -107.55
N GLU A 210 46.20 41.91 -106.87
CA GLU A 210 47.47 42.35 -107.47
C GLU A 210 48.47 41.20 -107.71
N LEU A 211 48.30 40.06 -107.03
CA LEU A 211 49.09 38.87 -107.30
C LEU A 211 48.68 38.31 -108.68
N SER A 212 49.58 38.46 -109.64
CA SER A 212 49.40 37.91 -110.98
C SER A 212 49.51 36.39 -110.89
N ILE A 213 48.39 35.69 -111.05
CA ILE A 213 48.41 34.26 -111.35
C ILE A 213 49.00 34.12 -112.76
N PRO A 214 50.10 33.40 -112.97
CA PRO A 214 50.55 33.08 -114.32
C PRO A 214 49.46 32.23 -114.97
N ALA A 215 48.72 32.81 -115.91
CA ALA A 215 48.00 32.03 -116.90
C ALA A 215 49.07 31.34 -117.77
N SER A 216 49.36 30.08 -117.42
CA SER A 216 50.35 29.16 -118.03
C SER A 216 50.33 29.20 -119.57
N PRO A 217 51.40 28.82 -120.32
CA PRO A 217 52.11 27.54 -120.16
C PRO A 217 53.64 27.56 -120.46
N VAL A 218 54.32 26.47 -120.07
CA VAL A 218 55.72 26.08 -120.41
C VAL A 218 56.76 26.27 -119.28
N GLN A 219 57.18 25.10 -118.76
CA GLN A 219 58.42 24.75 -118.08
C GLN A 219 58.67 25.26 -116.64
N ILE A 220 58.68 24.23 -115.77
CA ILE A 220 59.12 24.10 -114.37
C ILE A 220 58.05 24.43 -113.34
#